data_AF-A0A0A9Y838-F1
#
_entry.id   AF-A0A0A9Y838-F1
#
_cell.length_a   1.000
_cell.length_b   1.000
_cell.length_c   1.000
_cell.angle_alpha   90.00
_cell.angle_beta   90.00
_cell.angle_gamma   90.00
#
_symmetry.space_group_name_H-M   'P 1'
#
loop_
_entity.id
_entity.type
_entity.pdbx_description
1 polymer ?
#
loop_
_entity_poly.entity_id
_entity_poly.type
_entity_poly.pdbx_seq_one_letter_code
_entity_poly.pdbx_strand_id
1 'polypeptide(L)'
;MFAAVLLRFGLAAAIGVVAGLFVYHQYNEQQERAHSYERGHGREWRSSDYREPHDSWSGPSTSRARSNSSVRRRRKEGAGDADRDEWCSQKMTLTNELCAGVAECSICVELIDAQEQVYPCKKCFNIFHLPCIRKWADQCISNNGTHWTCPNCKYQTMQTPRPSCLCGQTAKPISSPGRTPHCCSKNCSRCNKPCHPGACD
;
A
#
# COMPACT_ATOMS: atom_id res chain seq x y z
N MET A 1 -34.10 -42.85 -27.54
CA MET A 1 -33.95 -41.38 -27.51
C MET A 1 -33.75 -40.81 -26.10
N PHE A 2 -34.36 -41.38 -25.05
CA PHE A 2 -34.19 -40.91 -23.65
C PHE A 2 -32.77 -41.05 -23.07
N ALA A 3 -32.02 -42.11 -23.40
CA ALA A 3 -30.68 -42.35 -22.86
C ALA A 3 -29.64 -41.28 -23.26
N ALA A 4 -29.71 -40.76 -24.48
CA ALA A 4 -28.79 -39.72 -24.97
C ALA A 4 -29.05 -38.35 -24.33
N VAL A 5 -30.30 -38.09 -23.94
CA VAL A 5 -30.71 -36.86 -23.26
C VAL A 5 -30.22 -36.87 -21.81
N LEU A 6 -30.38 -37.99 -21.10
CA LEU A 6 -29.89 -38.17 -19.73
C LEU A 6 -28.36 -38.05 -19.63
N LEU A 7 -27.62 -38.58 -20.60
CA LEU A 7 -26.15 -38.45 -20.66
C LEU A 7 -25.68 -36.99 -20.84
N ARG A 8 -26.41 -36.19 -21.63
CA ARG A 8 -26.08 -34.77 -21.85
C ARG A 8 -26.35 -33.91 -20.62
N PHE A 9 -27.47 -34.15 -19.92
CA PHE A 9 -27.75 -33.46 -18.66
C PHE A 9 -26.78 -33.87 -17.53
N GLY A 10 -26.39 -35.15 -17.49
CA GLY A 10 -25.39 -35.64 -16.53
C GLY A 10 -24.00 -35.00 -16.71
N LEU A 11 -23.54 -34.84 -17.96
CA LEU A 11 -22.25 -34.19 -18.26
C LEU A 11 -22.26 -32.69 -17.92
N ALA A 12 -23.34 -31.97 -18.23
CA ALA A 12 -23.45 -30.55 -17.91
C ALA A 12 -23.45 -30.29 -16.40
N ALA A 13 -24.16 -31.12 -15.62
CA ALA A 13 -24.16 -31.05 -14.16
C ALA A 13 -22.78 -31.35 -13.57
N ALA A 14 -22.07 -32.36 -14.09
CA ALA A 14 -20.72 -32.69 -13.64
C ALA A 14 -19.72 -31.55 -13.89
N ILE A 15 -19.77 -30.91 -15.07
CA ILE A 15 -18.91 -29.77 -15.39
C ILE A 15 -19.22 -28.57 -14.48
N GLY A 16 -20.50 -28.31 -14.20
CA GLY A 16 -20.92 -27.24 -13.27
C GLY A 16 -20.40 -27.45 -11.85
N VAL A 17 -20.45 -28.69 -11.34
CA VAL A 17 -19.93 -29.03 -10.01
C VAL A 17 -18.40 -28.91 -9.97
N VAL A 18 -17.69 -29.38 -11.00
CA VAL A 18 -16.22 -29.27 -11.05
C VAL A 18 -15.77 -27.80 -11.14
N ALA A 19 -16.44 -26.99 -11.98
CA ALA A 19 -16.15 -25.56 -12.06
C ALA A 19 -16.48 -24.83 -10.75
N GLY A 20 -17.60 -25.17 -10.11
CA GLY A 20 -17.98 -24.63 -8.81
C GLY A 20 -16.98 -24.98 -7.70
N LEU A 21 -16.53 -26.24 -7.65
CA LEU A 21 -15.50 -26.68 -6.70
C LEU A 21 -14.14 -26.03 -6.95
N PHE A 22 -13.76 -25.82 -8.22
CA PHE A 22 -12.53 -25.11 -8.57
C PHE A 22 -12.56 -23.64 -8.12
N VAL A 23 -13.65 -22.94 -8.39
CA VAL A 23 -13.84 -21.55 -7.92
C VAL A 23 -13.89 -21.48 -6.40
N TYR A 24 -14.59 -22.42 -5.74
CA TYR A 24 -14.65 -22.50 -4.28
C TYR A 24 -13.28 -22.78 -3.68
N HIS A 25 -12.48 -23.67 -4.27
CA HIS A 25 -11.13 -23.97 -3.80
C HIS A 25 -10.22 -22.75 -3.95
N GLN A 26 -10.27 -22.05 -5.09
CA GLN A 26 -9.49 -20.84 -5.30
C GLN A 26 -9.90 -19.72 -4.33
N TYR A 27 -11.19 -19.58 -4.04
CA TYR A 27 -11.69 -18.63 -3.04
C TYR A 27 -11.28 -19.02 -1.61
N ASN A 28 -11.36 -20.29 -1.25
CA ASN A 28 -10.98 -20.78 0.07
C ASN A 28 -9.47 -20.64 0.31
N GLU A 29 -8.63 -20.89 -0.71
CA GLU A 29 -7.19 -20.61 -0.62
C GLU A 29 -6.87 -19.13 -0.43
N GLN A 30 -7.63 -18.23 -1.07
CA GLN A 30 -7.51 -16.78 -0.85
C GLN A 30 -7.93 -16.39 0.57
N GLN A 31 -9.03 -16.95 1.10
CA GLN A 31 -9.47 -16.70 2.48
C GLN A 31 -8.51 -17.29 3.53
N GLU A 32 -7.96 -18.48 3.33
CA GLU A 32 -7.02 -19.09 4.29
C GLU A 32 -5.70 -18.31 4.35
N ARG A 33 -5.21 -17.80 3.21
CA ARG A 33 -4.07 -16.88 3.16
C ARG A 33 -4.37 -15.57 3.89
N ALA A 34 -5.60 -15.07 3.80
CA ALA A 34 -6.06 -13.92 4.57
C ALA A 34 -6.08 -14.22 6.09
N HIS A 35 -6.79 -15.25 6.54
CA HIS A 35 -6.85 -15.58 7.98
C HIS A 35 -5.50 -15.99 8.59
N SER A 36 -4.57 -16.49 7.78
CA SER A 36 -3.17 -16.73 8.17
C SER A 36 -2.44 -15.44 8.56
N TYR A 37 -2.69 -14.31 7.87
CA TYR A 37 -2.07 -13.03 8.23
C TYR A 37 -2.59 -12.52 9.58
N GLU A 38 -3.90 -12.66 9.86
CA GLU A 38 -4.48 -12.22 11.14
C GLU A 38 -3.90 -13.01 12.32
N ARG A 39 -3.70 -14.32 12.16
CA ARG A 39 -3.10 -15.19 13.18
C ARG A 39 -1.62 -14.89 13.42
N GLY A 40 -0.91 -14.32 12.45
CA GLY A 40 0.49 -13.89 12.57
C GLY A 40 0.67 -12.61 13.39
N HIS A 41 -0.34 -11.73 13.38
CA HIS A 41 -0.30 -10.44 14.07
C HIS A 41 -0.71 -10.50 15.56
N GLY A 42 -1.16 -11.68 16.04
CA GLY A 42 -1.63 -11.90 17.41
C GLY A 42 -0.57 -12.34 18.43
N ARG A 43 0.71 -12.45 18.06
CA ARG A 43 1.77 -12.79 19.04
C ARG A 43 2.27 -11.53 19.74
N GLU A 44 1.58 -11.21 20.83
CA GLU A 44 2.14 -10.66 22.07
C GLU A 44 3.18 -9.54 21.88
N TRP A 45 2.69 -8.30 21.79
CA TRP A 45 3.47 -7.14 22.23
C TRP A 45 3.87 -7.36 23.68
N ARG A 46 5.05 -7.94 23.89
CA ARG A 46 5.64 -8.12 25.22
C ARG A 46 5.92 -6.74 25.78
N SER A 47 5.11 -6.34 26.76
CA SER A 47 5.07 -5.02 27.40
C SER A 47 6.32 -4.71 28.25
N SER A 48 7.51 -5.12 27.83
CA SER A 48 8.74 -5.06 28.64
C SER A 48 9.59 -3.81 28.40
N ASP A 49 9.37 -3.04 27.32
CA ASP A 49 10.30 -1.97 26.92
C ASP A 49 9.73 -0.55 27.05
N TYR A 50 8.54 -0.37 27.64
CA TYR A 50 8.09 0.97 28.05
C TYR A 50 8.72 1.35 29.38
N ARG A 51 9.92 1.92 29.33
CA ARG A 51 10.50 2.63 30.47
C ARG A 51 9.83 4.00 30.54
N GLU A 52 8.85 4.15 31.44
CA GLU A 52 8.25 5.46 31.72
C GLU A 52 9.33 6.48 32.09
N PRO A 53 9.44 7.62 31.39
CA PRO A 53 10.28 8.72 31.82
C PRO A 53 9.65 9.36 33.07
N HIS A 54 10.26 9.10 34.22
CA HIS A 54 9.94 9.82 35.46
C HIS A 54 10.31 11.30 35.30
N ASP A 55 9.29 12.15 35.41
CA ASP A 55 9.43 13.58 35.64
C ASP A 55 9.83 13.81 37.10
N SER A 56 11.08 14.26 37.33
CA SER A 56 11.41 15.01 38.55
C SER A 56 11.66 16.46 38.20
N TRP A 57 10.64 17.26 38.46
CA TRP A 57 10.79 18.68 38.67
C TRP A 57 11.69 18.95 39.89
N SER A 58 12.63 19.88 39.74
CA SER A 58 13.28 20.57 40.86
C SER A 58 13.24 22.06 40.57
N GLY A 59 12.58 22.79 41.45
CA GLY A 59 12.30 24.23 41.35
C GLY A 59 13.51 25.15 41.65
N PRO A 60 13.27 26.40 42.09
CA PRO A 60 13.75 27.57 41.34
C PRO A 60 14.77 28.43 42.10
N SER A 61 15.77 29.04 41.43
CA SER A 61 16.34 30.33 41.89
C SER A 61 17.20 31.07 40.85
N THR A 62 16.75 32.30 40.56
CA THR A 62 17.49 33.58 40.56
C THR A 62 18.76 33.78 39.71
N SER A 63 18.59 34.70 38.75
CA SER A 63 19.50 35.78 38.35
C SER A 63 20.94 35.43 37.91
N ARG A 64 21.22 35.63 36.61
CA ARG A 64 22.03 36.75 36.09
C ARG A 64 22.33 36.53 34.61
N ALA A 65 22.33 37.63 33.87
CA ALA A 65 22.66 37.69 32.46
C ALA A 65 24.02 37.07 32.15
N ARG A 66 24.08 36.25 31.09
CA ARG A 66 25.23 36.19 30.18
C ARG A 66 24.79 35.55 28.87
N SER A 67 24.87 36.37 27.83
CA SER A 67 24.81 36.00 26.42
C SER A 67 25.55 34.68 26.14
N ASN A 68 24.84 33.66 25.66
CA ASN A 68 25.47 32.47 25.11
C ASN A 68 24.69 31.97 23.88
N SER A 69 25.22 32.31 22.71
CA SER A 69 24.76 31.93 21.38
C SER A 69 24.97 30.45 21.04
N SER A 70 25.23 29.59 22.03
CA SER A 70 25.53 28.17 21.85
C SER A 70 24.37 27.22 22.19
N VAL A 71 23.27 27.70 22.79
CA VAL A 71 22.15 26.82 23.20
C VAL A 71 21.22 26.41 22.04
N ARG A 72 21.28 27.10 20.89
CA ARG A 72 20.40 26.78 19.73
C ARG A 72 20.85 25.61 18.86
N ARG A 73 22.02 25.01 19.11
CA ARG A 73 22.55 23.94 18.23
C ARG A 73 22.25 22.51 18.65
N ARG A 74 21.65 22.25 19.81
CA ARG A 74 21.53 20.87 20.33
C ARG A 74 20.16 20.20 20.23
N ARG A 75 19.28 20.66 19.34
CA ARG A 75 17.91 20.08 19.20
C ARG A 75 17.53 19.60 17.80
N LYS A 76 18.49 19.42 16.88
CA LYS A 76 18.19 19.09 15.47
C LYS A 76 18.79 17.75 14.98
N GLU A 77 19.16 16.86 15.89
CA GLU A 77 19.83 15.60 15.52
C GLU A 77 18.95 14.35 15.71
N GLY A 78 17.75 14.47 16.28
CA GLY A 78 16.88 13.32 16.56
C GLY A 78 15.59 13.21 15.72
N ALA A 79 15.28 14.20 14.86
CA ALA A 79 14.03 14.20 14.10
C ALA A 79 14.13 13.51 12.73
N GLY A 80 15.35 13.33 12.19
CA GLY A 80 15.57 12.75 10.86
C GLY A 80 15.71 11.23 10.84
N ASP A 81 15.91 10.60 12.00
CA ASP A 81 16.07 9.15 12.11
C ASP A 81 14.69 8.46 12.12
N ALA A 82 13.75 8.99 12.92
CA ALA A 82 12.38 8.51 12.99
C ALA A 82 11.62 8.59 11.64
N ASP A 83 11.83 9.67 10.86
CA ASP A 83 11.22 9.86 9.53
C ASP A 83 11.78 8.87 8.49
N ARG A 84 13.06 8.52 8.60
CA ARG A 84 13.72 7.52 7.74
C ARG A 84 13.24 6.10 8.07
N ASP A 85 13.09 5.79 9.36
CA ASP A 85 12.56 4.50 9.82
C ASP A 85 11.10 4.30 9.38
N GLU A 86 10.27 5.35 9.46
CA GLU A 86 8.89 5.34 8.99
C GLU A 86 8.80 5.05 7.48
N TRP A 87 9.67 5.66 6.68
CA TRP A 87 9.73 5.43 5.23
C TRP A 87 10.08 3.99 4.86
N CYS A 88 11.13 3.45 5.48
CA CYS A 88 11.56 2.07 5.28
C CYS A 88 10.44 1.08 5.66
N SER A 89 9.75 1.38 6.76
CA SER A 89 8.59 0.61 7.21
C SER A 89 7.47 0.60 6.17
N GLN A 90 7.12 1.76 5.60
CA GLN A 90 6.07 1.85 4.59
C GLN A 90 6.44 1.07 3.32
N LYS A 91 7.68 1.22 2.84
CA LYS A 91 8.18 0.51 1.66
C LYS A 91 8.13 -1.01 1.82
N MET A 92 8.55 -1.51 2.98
CA MET A 92 8.52 -2.94 3.29
C MET A 92 7.09 -3.47 3.38
N THR A 93 6.20 -2.73 4.06
CA THR A 93 4.78 -3.08 4.19
C THR A 93 4.12 -3.18 2.82
N LEU A 94 4.25 -2.15 1.97
CA LEU A 94 3.67 -2.15 0.63
C LEU A 94 4.24 -3.28 -0.24
N THR A 95 5.53 -3.61 -0.10
CA THR A 95 6.15 -4.75 -0.80
C THR A 95 5.47 -6.05 -0.40
N ASN A 96 5.31 -6.28 0.90
CA ASN A 96 4.75 -7.51 1.44
C ASN A 96 3.30 -7.68 1.03
N GLU A 97 2.49 -6.63 1.17
CA GLU A 97 1.06 -6.64 0.81
C GLU A 97 0.85 -6.96 -0.67
N LEU A 98 1.63 -6.31 -1.55
CA LEU A 98 1.56 -6.55 -2.99
C LEU A 98 1.98 -7.97 -3.34
N CYS A 99 3.11 -8.44 -2.82
CA CYS A 99 3.60 -9.78 -3.08
C CYS A 99 2.66 -10.87 -2.54
N ALA A 100 1.98 -10.61 -1.42
CA ALA A 100 1.00 -11.51 -0.83
C ALA A 100 -0.38 -11.44 -1.51
N GLY A 101 -0.63 -10.44 -2.35
CA GLY A 101 -1.93 -10.21 -2.98
C GLY A 101 -3.00 -9.74 -1.99
N VAL A 102 -2.59 -9.07 -0.92
CA VAL A 102 -3.48 -8.54 0.13
C VAL A 102 -3.52 -7.01 0.16
N ALA A 103 -2.89 -6.35 -0.81
CA ALA A 103 -2.95 -4.90 -0.92
C ALA A 103 -4.37 -4.45 -1.27
N GLU A 104 -4.90 -3.50 -0.51
CA GLU A 104 -6.28 -3.02 -0.66
C GLU A 104 -6.34 -1.64 -1.31
N CYS A 105 -7.35 -1.44 -2.16
CA CYS A 105 -7.68 -0.13 -2.69
C CYS A 105 -8.52 0.65 -1.68
N SER A 106 -7.94 1.64 -1.01
CA SER A 106 -8.65 2.48 -0.01
C SER A 106 -9.89 3.27 -0.49
N ILE A 107 -10.26 3.19 -1.78
CA ILE A 107 -11.51 3.77 -2.30
C ILE A 107 -12.66 2.74 -2.27
N CYS A 108 -12.42 1.50 -2.71
CA CYS A 108 -13.46 0.47 -2.76
C CYS A 108 -13.29 -0.64 -1.72
N VAL A 109 -12.16 -0.66 -1.01
CA VAL A 109 -11.80 -1.66 0.01
C VAL A 109 -11.70 -3.08 -0.55
N GLU A 110 -11.50 -3.20 -1.87
CA GLU A 110 -11.26 -4.48 -2.53
C GLU A 110 -9.75 -4.70 -2.73
N LEU A 111 -9.36 -5.98 -2.81
CA LEU A 111 -7.99 -6.38 -3.09
C LEU A 111 -7.55 -5.94 -4.49
N ILE A 112 -6.29 -5.56 -4.61
CA ILE A 112 -5.64 -5.18 -5.86
C ILE A 112 -4.91 -6.41 -6.41
N ASP A 113 -5.41 -6.94 -7.52
CA ASP A 113 -4.79 -8.09 -8.18
C ASP A 113 -3.60 -7.64 -9.04
N ALA A 114 -2.58 -8.51 -9.16
CA ALA A 114 -1.33 -8.19 -9.83
C ALA A 114 -1.50 -7.90 -11.33
N GLN A 115 -2.62 -8.28 -11.95
CA GLN A 115 -2.93 -8.09 -13.36
C GLN A 115 -3.73 -6.81 -13.60
N GLU A 116 -4.24 -6.18 -12.54
CA GLU A 116 -5.03 -4.98 -12.65
C GLU A 116 -4.20 -3.75 -12.99
N GLN A 117 -4.85 -2.79 -13.63
CA GLN A 117 -4.26 -1.48 -13.86
C GLN A 117 -4.42 -0.63 -12.60
N VAL A 118 -3.28 -0.14 -12.11
CA VAL A 118 -3.22 0.65 -10.89
C VAL A 118 -2.69 2.05 -11.11
N TYR A 119 -3.00 2.92 -10.17
CA TYR A 119 -2.40 4.23 -10.02
C TYR A 119 -1.73 4.33 -8.64
N PRO A 120 -0.41 4.49 -8.57
CA PRO A 120 0.30 4.84 -7.35
C PRO A 120 0.32 6.36 -7.15
N CYS A 121 0.04 6.82 -5.93
CA CYS A 121 0.18 8.22 -5.58
C CYS A 121 1.66 8.67 -5.65
N LYS A 122 1.94 9.77 -6.35
CA LYS A 122 3.31 10.30 -6.50
C LYS A 122 3.96 10.82 -5.21
N LYS A 123 3.16 11.07 -4.15
CA LYS A 123 3.61 11.61 -2.86
C LYS A 123 3.65 10.55 -1.76
N CYS A 124 2.54 9.85 -1.53
CA CYS A 124 2.44 8.87 -0.43
C CYS A 124 2.49 7.41 -0.88
N PHE A 125 2.63 7.14 -2.19
CA PHE A 125 2.80 5.81 -2.78
C PHE A 125 1.67 4.79 -2.52
N ASN A 126 0.59 5.19 -1.86
CA ASN A 126 -0.65 4.40 -1.81
C ASN A 126 -1.13 4.06 -3.23
N ILE A 127 -1.64 2.84 -3.38
CA ILE A 127 -2.02 2.25 -4.66
C ILE A 127 -3.55 2.17 -4.73
N PHE A 128 -4.09 2.48 -5.90
CA PHE A 128 -5.52 2.45 -6.16
C PHE A 128 -5.78 1.72 -7.46
N HIS A 129 -6.93 1.06 -7.56
CA HIS A 129 -7.46 0.65 -8.86
C HIS A 129 -7.59 1.89 -9.75
N LEU A 130 -7.11 1.79 -10.99
CA LEU A 130 -7.25 2.84 -11.99
C LEU A 130 -8.69 3.35 -12.15
N PRO A 131 -9.74 2.50 -12.26
CA PRO A 131 -11.12 2.98 -12.36
C PRO A 131 -11.58 3.74 -11.10
N CYS A 132 -11.19 3.30 -9.91
CA CYS A 132 -11.58 3.95 -8.65
C CYS A 132 -11.00 5.36 -8.54
N ILE A 133 -9.69 5.51 -8.79
CA ILE A 133 -9.06 6.82 -8.69
C ILE A 133 -9.53 7.80 -9.78
N ARG A 134 -9.94 7.30 -10.96
CA ARG A 134 -10.51 8.15 -12.01
C ARG A 134 -11.86 8.71 -11.62
N LYS A 135 -12.78 7.84 -11.16
CA LYS A 135 -14.09 8.28 -10.63
C LYS A 135 -13.92 9.30 -9.51
N TRP A 136 -12.97 9.07 -8.60
CA TRP A 136 -12.63 10.01 -7.54
C TRP A 136 -12.13 11.36 -8.08
N ALA A 137 -11.21 11.33 -9.05
CA ALA A 137 -10.68 12.54 -9.67
C ALA A 137 -11.78 13.35 -10.37
N ASP A 138 -12.67 12.70 -11.11
CA ASP A 138 -13.77 13.34 -11.81
C ASP A 138 -14.73 14.03 -10.84
N GLN A 139 -15.07 13.37 -9.72
CA GLN A 139 -15.90 13.97 -8.65
C GLN A 139 -15.23 15.15 -7.95
N CYS A 140 -13.91 15.08 -7.74
CA CYS A 140 -13.18 16.21 -7.17
C CYS A 140 -13.18 17.42 -8.11
N ILE A 141 -12.95 17.18 -9.41
CA ILE A 141 -12.90 18.24 -10.43
C ILE A 141 -14.29 18.85 -10.61
N SER A 142 -15.37 18.06 -10.60
CA SER A 142 -16.73 18.61 -10.67
C SER A 142 -17.06 19.54 -9.50
N ASN A 143 -16.51 19.27 -8.31
CA ASN A 143 -16.79 20.05 -7.10
C ASN A 143 -15.86 21.26 -6.96
N ASN A 144 -14.56 21.11 -7.27
CA ASN A 144 -13.52 22.13 -7.02
C ASN A 144 -13.06 22.84 -8.31
N GLY A 145 -13.56 22.44 -9.47
CA GLY A 145 -13.41 23.10 -10.78
C GLY A 145 -12.05 22.94 -11.48
N THR A 146 -10.96 22.63 -10.77
CA THR A 146 -9.60 22.74 -11.35
C THR A 146 -8.66 21.59 -11.04
N HIS A 147 -8.82 20.91 -9.90
CA HIS A 147 -7.88 19.90 -9.43
C HIS A 147 -8.59 18.81 -8.64
N TRP A 148 -7.92 17.66 -8.52
CA TRP A 148 -8.33 16.60 -7.60
C TRP A 148 -7.25 16.34 -6.56
N THR A 149 -7.63 15.68 -5.46
CA THR A 149 -6.73 15.36 -4.35
C THR A 149 -6.61 13.85 -4.15
N CYS A 150 -5.43 13.37 -3.77
CA CYS A 150 -5.27 11.98 -3.33
C CYS A 150 -6.17 11.69 -2.11
N PRO A 151 -6.95 10.60 -2.08
CA PRO A 151 -7.80 10.25 -0.94
C PRO A 151 -7.03 10.16 0.38
N ASN A 152 -5.79 9.65 0.36
CA ASN A 152 -5.01 9.36 1.57
C ASN A 152 -4.19 10.56 2.03
N CYS A 153 -3.35 11.14 1.17
CA CYS A 153 -2.43 12.21 1.57
C CYS A 153 -2.84 13.62 1.15
N LYS A 154 -4.01 13.77 0.51
CA LYS A 154 -4.55 15.04 0.01
C LYS A 154 -3.65 15.80 -0.98
N TYR A 155 -2.64 15.15 -1.55
CA TYR A 155 -1.80 15.73 -2.61
C TYR A 155 -2.66 16.17 -3.79
N GLN A 156 -2.54 17.43 -4.19
CA GLN A 156 -3.31 18.04 -5.27
C GLN A 156 -2.64 17.83 -6.63
N THR A 157 -3.43 17.53 -7.65
CA THR A 157 -2.96 17.50 -9.04
C THR A 157 -4.08 17.80 -10.02
N MET A 158 -3.71 18.37 -11.16
CA MET A 158 -4.61 18.59 -12.30
C MET A 158 -4.49 17.48 -13.35
N GLN A 159 -3.52 16.56 -13.19
CA GLN A 159 -3.28 15.51 -14.16
C GLN A 159 -4.30 14.38 -13.98
N THR A 160 -4.99 14.00 -15.04
CA THR A 160 -5.87 12.82 -15.03
C THR A 160 -5.08 11.57 -14.64
N PRO A 161 -5.58 10.73 -13.71
CA PRO A 161 -4.94 9.47 -13.36
C PRO A 161 -4.76 8.56 -14.59
N ARG A 162 -3.51 8.21 -14.86
CA ARG A 162 -3.11 7.24 -15.89
C ARG A 162 -2.47 6.04 -15.21
N PRO A 163 -2.65 4.82 -15.74
CA PRO A 163 -1.98 3.67 -15.18
C PRO A 163 -0.46 3.91 -15.17
N SER A 164 0.22 3.39 -14.15
CA SER A 164 1.68 3.45 -14.10
C SER A 164 2.30 2.42 -13.16
N CYS A 165 3.59 2.11 -13.35
CA CYS A 165 4.40 1.41 -12.36
C CYS A 165 4.42 2.19 -11.04
N LEU A 166 4.79 1.51 -9.94
CA LEU A 166 5.04 2.16 -8.64
C LEU A 166 6.06 3.31 -8.71
N CYS A 167 6.98 3.23 -9.68
CA CYS A 167 7.96 4.25 -9.99
C CYS A 167 7.46 5.45 -10.84
N GLY A 168 6.23 5.40 -11.36
CA GLY A 168 5.62 6.38 -12.25
C GLY A 168 6.14 6.43 -13.71
N GLN A 169 7.18 5.68 -14.09
CA GLN A 169 7.81 5.77 -15.42
C GLN A 169 7.14 4.96 -16.53
N THR A 170 6.56 3.81 -16.22
CA THR A 170 5.98 2.90 -17.22
C THR A 170 4.48 2.91 -17.12
N ALA A 171 3.77 3.35 -18.17
CA ALA A 171 2.32 3.56 -18.11
C ALA A 171 1.50 2.26 -17.96
N LYS A 172 2.00 1.13 -18.46
CA LYS A 172 1.32 -0.16 -18.30
C LYS A 172 2.38 -1.18 -17.88
N PRO A 173 2.71 -1.26 -16.58
CA PRO A 173 3.64 -2.27 -16.12
C PRO A 173 3.04 -3.66 -16.38
N ILE A 174 3.85 -4.56 -16.93
CA ILE A 174 3.50 -5.98 -17.01
C ILE A 174 4.09 -6.62 -15.76
N SER A 175 3.24 -7.21 -14.93
CA SER A 175 3.69 -7.98 -13.77
C SER A 175 4.50 -9.17 -14.27
N SER A 176 5.72 -9.30 -13.76
CA SER A 176 6.67 -10.36 -14.15
C SER A 176 6.98 -11.24 -12.94
N PRO A 177 7.14 -12.56 -13.13
CA PRO A 177 7.51 -13.46 -12.05
C PRO A 177 8.80 -13.01 -11.35
N GLY A 178 8.82 -13.10 -10.01
CA GLY A 178 9.99 -12.73 -9.20
C GLY A 178 10.19 -11.21 -9.03
N ARG A 179 9.24 -10.38 -9.45
CA ARG A 179 9.20 -8.94 -9.12
C ARG A 179 7.96 -8.62 -8.32
N THR A 180 8.04 -7.59 -7.49
CA THR A 180 6.86 -7.02 -6.83
C THR A 180 5.82 -6.64 -7.89
N PRO A 181 4.55 -7.04 -7.71
CA PRO A 181 3.47 -6.64 -8.61
C PRO A 181 3.43 -5.14 -8.87
N HIS A 182 3.06 -4.78 -10.11
CA HIS A 182 3.02 -3.39 -10.60
C HIS A 182 4.37 -2.65 -10.63
N CYS A 183 5.50 -3.29 -10.27
CA CYS A 183 6.82 -2.80 -10.63
C CYS A 183 7.11 -3.10 -12.10
N CYS A 184 7.71 -2.14 -12.81
CA CYS A 184 8.19 -2.40 -14.18
C CYS A 184 9.59 -3.04 -14.17
N SER A 185 9.98 -3.62 -15.30
CA SER A 185 11.29 -4.28 -15.45
C SER A 185 12.47 -3.31 -15.59
N LYS A 186 12.22 -1.99 -15.58
CA LYS A 186 13.24 -0.94 -15.73
C LYS A 186 13.79 -0.50 -14.37
N ASN A 187 14.98 0.10 -14.38
CA ASN A 187 15.52 0.80 -13.23
C ASN A 187 14.74 2.10 -12.98
N CYS A 188 14.58 2.46 -11.71
CA CYS A 188 13.95 3.70 -11.33
C CYS A 188 14.80 4.90 -11.76
N SER A 189 14.27 5.80 -12.59
CA SER A 189 14.94 7.03 -13.02
C SER A 189 15.44 7.96 -11.91
N ARG A 190 14.97 7.80 -10.66
CA ARG A 190 15.39 8.64 -9.53
C ARG A 190 16.62 8.12 -8.80
N CYS A 191 16.73 6.79 -8.62
CA CYS A 191 17.80 6.17 -7.82
C CYS A 191 18.59 5.08 -8.53
N ASN A 192 18.25 4.79 -9.80
CA ASN A 192 18.85 3.77 -10.64
C ASN A 192 18.81 2.31 -10.09
N LYS A 193 18.09 2.06 -8.99
CA LYS A 193 17.79 0.70 -8.48
C LYS A 193 16.64 0.07 -9.28
N PRO A 194 16.40 -1.24 -9.20
CA PRO A 194 15.19 -1.85 -9.75
C PRO A 194 13.93 -1.11 -9.29
N CYS A 195 12.90 -1.06 -10.14
CA CYS A 195 11.60 -0.48 -9.77
C CYS A 195 11.13 -1.03 -8.42
N HIS A 196 10.82 -0.13 -7.50
CA HIS A 196 10.51 -0.43 -6.11
C HIS A 196 9.22 0.29 -5.68
N PRO A 197 8.47 -0.27 -4.72
CA PRO A 197 7.43 0.45 -4.00
C PRO A 197 8.04 1.57 -3.15
N GLY A 198 7.21 2.56 -2.80
CA GLY A 198 7.63 3.69 -1.96
C GLY A 198 8.67 4.61 -2.62
N ALA A 199 9.27 5.50 -1.83
CA ALA A 199 10.28 6.44 -2.24
C ALA A 199 11.63 5.75 -2.32
N CYS A 200 12.55 6.46 -2.96
CA CYS A 200 13.90 6.03 -3.17
C CYS A 200 14.71 6.21 -1.88
N ASP A 201 15.56 5.22 -1.57
CA ASP A 201 16.59 5.33 -0.52
C ASP A 201 17.85 5.98 -1.07
#